data_AF-X1TV66-F1
#
_entry.id   AF-X1TV66-F1
#
_cell.length_a   1.000
_cell.length_b   1.000
_cell.length_c   1.000
_cell.angle_alpha   90.00
_cell.angle_beta   90.00
_cell.angle_gamma   90.00
#
_symmetry.space_group_name_H-M   'P 1'
#
loop_
_entity.id
_entity.type
_entity.pdbx_description
1 polymer ?
#
loop_
_entity_poly.entity_id
_entity_poly.type
_entity_poly.pdbx_seq_one_letter_code
_entity_poly.pdbx_strand_id
1 'polypeptide(L)'
;KVRAWGGKPDADIFLGAGAPAHEVLKKEGMAVPYRPKDWDKVPAKWGGMKVKDEGDYWTCFAPWIVTNLYNSKVLKKLRLPPPKTWKDLLNPIYRGNIVHTLPYASGTMHETIEILLQGFGEKEAWTYLRLLAAQLARFSTGSTDTTHITSRGEVPIGIAQPQMNAMVARRDGYPVRDLLPDKTILIPEAVALLKGAPNEATGKIFLDWLFSMDGQKYVLEGGYFTARTDIKFSVWEKEGVSMAKHASKALGVDSFWD
;
A
#
# COMPACT_ATOMS: atom_id res chain seq x y z
N LYS A 1 12.29 7.38 -12.96
CA LYS A 1 12.19 7.17 -14.43
C LYS A 1 11.60 8.40 -15.14
N VAL A 2 10.41 8.88 -14.75
CA VAL A 2 9.75 10.06 -15.38
C VAL A 2 10.69 11.26 -15.58
N ARG A 3 11.41 11.69 -14.53
CA ARG A 3 12.41 12.78 -14.64
C ARG A 3 13.52 12.53 -15.67
N ALA A 4 13.95 11.28 -15.82
CA ALA A 4 15.04 10.92 -16.72
C ALA A 4 14.65 11.00 -18.21
N TRP A 5 13.35 11.01 -18.52
CA TRP A 5 12.84 11.22 -19.88
C TRP A 5 12.95 12.68 -20.37
N GLY A 6 13.36 13.62 -19.52
CA GLY A 6 13.67 14.99 -19.95
C GLY A 6 12.50 15.72 -20.63
N GLY A 7 11.26 15.42 -20.23
CA GLY A 7 10.04 16.00 -20.80
C GLY A 7 9.52 15.32 -22.07
N LYS A 8 10.10 14.18 -22.48
CA LYS A 8 9.63 13.34 -23.59
C LYS A 8 9.32 11.93 -23.08
N PRO A 9 8.17 11.73 -22.41
CA PRO A 9 7.88 10.43 -21.81
C PRO A 9 7.62 9.35 -22.87
N ASP A 10 8.13 8.13 -22.63
CA ASP A 10 7.81 6.94 -23.45
C ASP A 10 6.52 6.24 -22.97
N ALA A 11 5.76 6.89 -22.09
CA ALA A 11 4.55 6.35 -21.47
C ALA A 11 3.49 7.44 -21.36
N ASP A 12 2.23 7.03 -21.34
CA ASP A 12 1.10 7.95 -21.23
C ASP A 12 0.74 8.26 -19.78
N ILE A 13 0.90 7.25 -18.91
CA ILE A 13 0.38 7.27 -17.55
C ILE A 13 1.50 6.90 -16.58
N PHE A 14 1.54 7.61 -15.47
CA PHE A 14 2.25 7.17 -14.28
C PHE A 14 1.24 6.50 -13.34
N LEU A 15 1.27 5.18 -13.28
CA LEU A 15 0.37 4.34 -12.47
C LEU A 15 1.17 3.73 -11.33
N GLY A 16 0.74 3.99 -10.10
CA GLY A 16 1.36 3.46 -8.89
C GLY A 16 2.23 4.47 -8.15
N ALA A 17 2.77 4.05 -7.00
CA ALA A 17 3.34 4.92 -5.96
C ALA A 17 2.30 5.78 -5.23
N GLY A 18 2.64 6.25 -4.03
CA GLY A 18 1.73 7.07 -3.25
C GLY A 18 1.60 8.50 -3.79
N ALA A 19 0.65 9.23 -3.20
CA ALA A 19 0.39 10.64 -3.48
C ALA A 19 1.65 11.55 -3.49
N PRO A 20 2.66 11.40 -2.59
CA PRO A 20 3.83 12.28 -2.60
C PRO A 20 4.61 12.29 -3.91
N ALA A 21 4.73 11.14 -4.58
CA ALA A 21 5.38 11.06 -5.89
C ALA A 21 4.59 11.88 -6.93
N HIS A 22 3.27 11.85 -6.87
CA HIS A 22 2.39 12.56 -7.81
C HIS A 22 2.37 14.08 -7.55
N GLU A 23 2.47 14.51 -6.29
CA GLU A 23 2.65 15.91 -5.94
C GLU A 23 3.98 16.46 -6.48
N VAL A 24 5.03 15.64 -6.49
CA VAL A 24 6.30 15.97 -7.14
C VAL A 24 6.13 16.12 -8.65
N LEU A 25 5.46 15.17 -9.32
CA LEU A 25 5.18 15.29 -10.77
C LEU A 25 4.41 16.58 -11.10
N LYS A 26 3.40 16.91 -10.28
CA LYS A 26 2.63 18.16 -10.41
C LYS A 26 3.52 19.39 -10.24
N LYS A 27 4.31 19.45 -9.17
CA LYS A 27 5.20 20.57 -8.87
C LYS A 27 6.25 20.80 -9.97
N GLU A 28 6.74 19.73 -10.58
CA GLU A 28 7.71 19.78 -11.67
C GLU A 28 7.08 19.96 -13.05
N GLY A 29 5.75 20.10 -13.13
CA GLY A 29 5.03 20.31 -14.39
C GLY A 29 5.13 19.10 -15.34
N MET A 30 5.26 17.89 -14.79
CA MET A 30 5.41 16.63 -15.54
C MET A 30 4.08 15.85 -15.70
N ALA A 31 3.01 16.31 -15.05
CA ALA A 31 1.66 15.77 -15.20
C ALA A 31 0.71 16.85 -15.75
N VAL A 32 -0.36 16.43 -16.41
CA VAL A 32 -1.45 17.29 -16.88
C VAL A 32 -2.75 16.95 -16.14
N PRO A 33 -3.64 17.94 -15.93
CA PRO A 33 -4.91 17.69 -15.27
C PRO A 33 -5.82 16.84 -16.15
N TYR A 34 -6.42 15.81 -15.56
CA TYR A 34 -7.48 15.04 -16.20
C TYR A 34 -8.41 14.45 -15.15
N ARG A 35 -9.71 14.69 -15.33
CA ARG A 35 -10.77 14.15 -14.48
C ARG A 35 -11.43 12.95 -15.17
N PRO A 36 -11.20 11.70 -14.70
CA PRO A 36 -11.90 10.52 -15.18
C PRO A 36 -13.41 10.61 -14.93
N LYS A 37 -14.23 9.92 -15.73
CA LYS A 37 -15.71 9.93 -15.63
C LYS A 37 -16.25 9.68 -14.22
N ASP A 38 -15.72 8.70 -13.50
CA ASP A 38 -16.17 8.29 -12.17
C ASP A 38 -15.33 8.89 -11.03
N TRP A 39 -14.61 10.00 -11.29
CA TRP A 39 -13.73 10.65 -10.32
C TRP A 39 -14.43 11.06 -9.01
N ASP A 40 -15.71 11.41 -9.06
CA ASP A 40 -16.51 11.77 -7.88
C ASP A 40 -16.80 10.58 -6.94
N LYS A 41 -16.62 9.35 -7.42
CA LYS A 41 -16.75 8.14 -6.61
C LYS A 41 -15.52 7.89 -5.72
N VAL A 42 -14.41 8.55 -6.00
CA VAL A 42 -13.21 8.55 -5.15
C VAL A 42 -13.33 9.71 -4.16
N PRO A 43 -13.17 9.49 -2.85
CA PRO A 43 -13.30 10.57 -1.88
C PRO A 43 -12.14 11.56 -2.03
N ALA A 44 -12.35 12.82 -1.64
CA ALA A 44 -11.28 13.84 -1.68
C ALA A 44 -10.18 13.56 -0.65
N LYS A 45 -10.60 13.10 0.54
CA LYS A 45 -9.74 12.86 1.69
C LYS A 45 -10.14 11.58 2.41
N TRP A 46 -9.20 11.07 3.19
CA TRP A 46 -9.43 10.00 4.14
C TRP A 46 -8.63 10.21 5.42
N GLY A 47 -9.32 10.37 6.54
CA GLY A 47 -8.65 10.54 7.83
C GLY A 47 -7.68 11.72 7.83
N GLY A 48 -7.96 12.75 7.02
CA GLY A 48 -7.09 13.91 6.80
C GLY A 48 -6.09 13.77 5.64
N MET A 49 -5.79 12.56 5.17
CA MET A 49 -4.91 12.34 4.02
C MET A 49 -5.62 12.66 2.71
N LYS A 50 -4.89 13.27 1.77
CA LYS A 50 -5.40 13.58 0.44
C LYS A 50 -5.42 12.31 -0.42
N VAL A 51 -6.54 12.05 -1.08
CA VAL A 51 -6.75 10.84 -1.92
C VAL A 51 -6.85 11.20 -3.41
N LYS A 52 -7.08 12.47 -3.75
CA LYS A 52 -7.02 12.98 -5.13
C LYS A 52 -6.67 14.46 -5.13
N ASP A 53 -6.17 14.94 -6.26
CA ASP A 53 -5.82 16.35 -6.44
C ASP A 53 -7.02 17.22 -6.79
N GLU A 54 -7.13 18.39 -6.16
CA GLU A 54 -8.18 19.37 -6.45
C GLU A 54 -8.05 19.99 -7.85
N GLY A 55 -6.84 20.00 -8.41
CA GLY A 55 -6.57 20.41 -9.78
C GLY A 55 -6.58 19.25 -10.77
N ASP A 56 -7.09 18.08 -10.40
CA ASP A 56 -7.21 16.89 -11.26
C ASP A 56 -5.87 16.34 -11.81
N TYR A 57 -4.73 16.65 -11.20
CA TYR A 57 -3.42 16.17 -11.66
C TYR A 57 -3.15 14.69 -11.33
N TRP A 58 -3.80 14.17 -10.30
CA TRP A 58 -3.68 12.78 -9.90
C TRP A 58 -4.89 12.33 -9.07
N THR A 59 -5.19 11.03 -9.09
CA THR A 59 -6.30 10.42 -8.34
C THR A 59 -5.87 9.05 -7.80
N CYS A 60 -6.20 8.72 -6.54
CA CYS A 60 -6.00 7.39 -6.00
C CYS A 60 -6.85 6.37 -6.76
N PHE A 61 -6.27 5.28 -7.27
CA PHE A 61 -7.02 4.21 -7.93
C PHE A 61 -7.12 2.93 -7.09
N ALA A 62 -6.14 2.70 -6.19
CA ALA A 62 -6.01 1.46 -5.43
C ALA A 62 -5.32 1.69 -4.07
N PRO A 63 -6.04 2.10 -3.02
CA PRO A 63 -5.42 2.30 -1.72
C PRO A 63 -4.86 0.97 -1.17
N TRP A 64 -3.71 1.01 -0.51
CA TRP A 64 -3.14 -0.15 0.19
C TRP A 64 -2.79 0.19 1.63
N ILE A 65 -2.51 -0.86 2.41
CA ILE A 65 -2.11 -0.73 3.81
C ILE A 65 -0.71 -1.29 3.98
N VAL A 66 0.01 -0.78 4.97
CA VAL A 66 1.26 -1.39 5.44
C VAL A 66 1.02 -1.87 6.86
N THR A 67 1.29 -3.14 7.08
CA THR A 67 1.01 -3.81 8.33
C THR A 67 2.14 -4.78 8.70
N ASN A 68 1.97 -5.45 9.82
CA ASN A 68 2.86 -6.55 10.19
C ASN A 68 2.38 -7.87 9.59
N LEU A 69 3.30 -8.66 9.08
CA LEU A 69 3.10 -10.06 8.73
C LEU A 69 3.84 -10.91 9.75
N TYR A 70 3.29 -12.08 10.07
CA TYR A 70 4.04 -13.03 10.88
C TYR A 70 3.91 -14.46 10.40
N ASN A 71 4.97 -15.23 10.62
CA ASN A 71 4.98 -16.67 10.45
C ASN A 71 4.42 -17.35 11.69
N SER A 72 3.18 -17.83 11.60
CA SER A 72 2.47 -18.40 12.75
C SER A 72 3.14 -19.65 13.36
N LYS A 73 3.84 -20.46 12.54
CA LYS A 73 4.57 -21.64 13.03
C LYS A 73 5.82 -21.24 13.81
N VAL A 74 6.60 -20.28 13.28
CA VAL A 74 7.85 -19.85 13.94
C VAL A 74 7.55 -19.05 15.21
N LEU A 75 6.57 -18.12 15.18
CA LEU A 75 6.15 -17.39 16.39
C LEU A 75 5.78 -18.34 17.53
N LYS A 76 4.97 -19.37 17.22
CA LYS A 76 4.56 -20.39 18.20
C LYS A 76 5.77 -21.17 18.74
N LYS A 77 6.71 -21.57 17.88
CA LYS A 77 7.94 -22.29 18.29
C LYS A 77 8.80 -21.45 19.23
N LEU A 78 8.90 -20.14 18.96
CA LEU A 78 9.64 -19.18 19.78
C LEU A 78 8.88 -18.72 21.03
N ARG A 79 7.62 -19.15 21.20
CA ARG A 79 6.71 -18.70 22.27
C ARG A 79 6.54 -17.18 22.30
N LEU A 80 6.60 -16.54 21.13
CA LEU A 80 6.39 -15.11 20.98
C LEU A 80 4.90 -14.84 20.66
N PRO A 81 4.23 -13.94 21.39
CA PRO A 81 2.88 -13.52 21.01
C PRO A 81 2.92 -12.70 19.72
N PRO A 82 1.85 -12.70 18.89
CA PRO A 82 1.73 -11.73 17.81
C PRO A 82 1.61 -10.31 18.40
N PRO A 83 2.47 -9.34 17.99
CA PRO A 83 2.36 -7.95 18.45
C PRO A 83 1.01 -7.36 17.99
N LYS A 84 0.29 -6.58 18.80
CA LYS A 84 -1.04 -6.07 18.42
C LYS A 84 -1.04 -4.60 18.03
N THR A 85 0.04 -3.89 18.33
CA THR A 85 0.20 -2.47 18.04
C THR A 85 1.58 -2.20 17.46
N TRP A 86 1.77 -1.03 16.86
CA TRP A 86 3.12 -0.57 16.48
C TRP A 86 4.04 -0.50 17.69
N LYS A 87 3.53 -0.08 18.86
CA LYS A 87 4.33 0.03 20.10
C LYS A 87 4.79 -1.32 20.61
N ASP A 88 4.00 -2.39 20.43
CA ASP A 88 4.39 -3.73 20.84
C ASP A 88 5.67 -4.19 20.15
N LEU A 89 5.89 -3.77 18.89
CA LEU A 89 7.11 -4.10 18.16
C LEU A 89 8.38 -3.63 18.86
N LEU A 90 8.30 -2.64 19.76
CA LEU A 90 9.45 -2.14 20.52
C LEU A 90 9.79 -3.02 21.73
N ASN A 91 8.94 -3.98 22.08
CA ASN A 91 9.16 -4.84 23.23
C ASN A 91 10.42 -5.69 23.00
N PRO A 92 11.40 -5.70 23.93
CA PRO A 92 12.65 -6.46 23.79
C PRO A 92 12.48 -7.96 23.52
N ILE A 93 11.31 -8.56 23.82
CA ILE A 93 11.02 -9.95 23.46
C ILE A 93 11.11 -10.21 21.95
N TYR A 94 10.94 -9.17 21.11
CA TYR A 94 11.00 -9.28 19.65
C TYR A 94 12.39 -8.96 19.08
N ARG A 95 13.40 -8.68 19.93
CA ARG A 95 14.75 -8.38 19.46
C ARG A 95 15.27 -9.52 18.58
N GLY A 96 15.76 -9.16 17.39
CA GLY A 96 16.27 -10.12 16.40
C GLY A 96 15.18 -10.92 15.68
N ASN A 97 13.90 -10.56 15.83
CA ASN A 97 12.78 -11.30 15.26
C ASN A 97 11.90 -10.49 14.29
N ILE A 98 12.33 -9.27 13.95
CA ILE A 98 11.63 -8.38 13.02
C ILE A 98 12.50 -8.11 11.80
N VAL A 99 11.92 -8.12 10.60
CA VAL A 99 12.56 -7.66 9.36
C VAL A 99 11.78 -6.49 8.77
N HIS A 100 12.51 -5.51 8.25
CA HIS A 100 11.96 -4.33 7.59
C HIS A 100 12.83 -3.96 6.39
N THR A 101 12.27 -3.37 5.34
CA THR A 101 13.05 -2.95 4.18
C THR A 101 13.71 -1.60 4.43
N LEU A 102 14.90 -1.40 3.87
CA LEU A 102 15.54 -0.09 3.83
C LEU A 102 14.59 0.92 3.15
N PRO A 103 14.24 2.06 3.80
CA PRO A 103 13.32 3.04 3.21
C PRO A 103 13.80 3.62 1.89
N TYR A 104 15.10 3.81 1.68
CA TYR A 104 15.63 4.32 0.41
C TYR A 104 15.48 3.32 -0.75
N ALA A 105 15.34 2.03 -0.45
CA ALA A 105 15.23 0.97 -1.45
C ALA A 105 13.76 0.65 -1.80
N SER A 106 12.79 1.22 -1.07
CA SER A 106 11.36 0.94 -1.24
C SER A 106 10.52 2.19 -1.01
N GLY A 107 9.81 2.63 -2.05
CA GLY A 107 8.87 3.76 -1.96
C GLY A 107 7.78 3.54 -0.90
N THR A 108 7.25 2.33 -0.80
CA THR A 108 6.26 1.99 0.23
C THR A 108 6.81 2.12 1.65
N MET A 109 8.03 1.62 1.90
CA MET A 109 8.61 1.74 3.23
C MET A 109 9.07 3.18 3.50
N HIS A 110 9.50 3.94 2.49
CA HIS A 110 9.70 5.38 2.62
C HIS A 110 8.42 6.08 3.09
N GLU A 111 7.28 5.84 2.43
CA GLU A 111 5.99 6.42 2.83
C GLU A 111 5.52 5.93 4.20
N THR A 112 5.86 4.70 4.59
CA THR A 112 5.63 4.17 5.94
C THR A 112 6.34 5.03 6.99
N ILE A 113 7.60 5.40 6.74
CA ILE A 113 8.36 6.31 7.62
C ILE A 113 7.70 7.70 7.69
N GLU A 114 7.32 8.26 6.53
CA GLU A 114 6.65 9.57 6.46
C GLU A 114 5.31 9.58 7.22
N ILE A 115 4.52 8.52 7.12
CA ILE A 115 3.25 8.40 7.82
C ILE A 115 3.46 8.24 9.33
N LEU A 116 4.51 7.52 9.77
CA LEU A 116 4.87 7.45 11.18
C LEU A 116 5.31 8.83 11.72
N LEU A 117 6.07 9.60 10.95
CA LEU A 117 6.47 10.98 11.29
C LEU A 117 5.26 11.90 11.44
N GLN A 118 4.31 11.84 10.50
CA GLN A 118 3.07 12.61 10.56
C GLN A 118 2.16 12.17 11.72
N GLY A 119 2.09 10.86 11.98
CA GLY A 119 1.19 10.26 12.96
C GLY A 119 1.64 10.42 14.41
N PHE A 120 2.94 10.31 14.69
CA PHE A 120 3.49 10.46 16.04
C PHE A 120 4.05 11.86 16.32
N GLY A 121 4.31 12.66 15.28
CA GLY A 121 5.16 13.84 15.39
C GLY A 121 6.63 13.47 15.21
N GLU A 122 7.42 14.39 14.68
CA GLU A 122 8.78 14.13 14.21
C GLU A 122 9.69 13.53 15.30
N LYS A 123 9.70 14.11 16.50
CA LYS A 123 10.58 13.68 17.60
C LYS A 123 10.21 12.28 18.10
N GLU A 124 8.94 12.04 18.35
CA GLU A 124 8.40 10.79 18.85
C GLU A 124 8.55 9.67 17.81
N ALA A 125 8.28 9.96 16.54
CA ALA A 125 8.49 9.04 15.43
C ALA A 125 9.96 8.65 15.28
N TRP A 126 10.89 9.59 15.28
CA TRP A 126 12.32 9.26 15.22
C TRP A 126 12.79 8.46 16.44
N THR A 127 12.21 8.69 17.62
CA THR A 127 12.46 7.85 18.79
C THR A 127 11.96 6.43 18.57
N TYR A 128 10.71 6.29 18.12
CA TYR A 128 10.09 5.02 17.78
C TYR A 128 10.92 4.24 16.75
N LEU A 129 11.32 4.88 15.65
CA LEU A 129 12.08 4.26 14.55
C LEU A 129 13.46 3.77 15.01
N ARG A 130 14.15 4.52 15.87
CA ARG A 130 15.43 4.06 16.46
C ARG A 130 15.23 2.84 17.36
N LEU A 131 14.19 2.86 18.18
CA LEU A 131 13.87 1.72 19.05
C LEU A 131 13.45 0.49 18.24
N LEU A 132 12.69 0.68 17.17
CA LEU A 132 12.28 -0.38 16.24
C LEU A 132 13.51 -0.97 15.53
N ALA A 133 14.42 -0.12 15.05
CA ALA A 133 15.67 -0.55 14.43
C ALA A 133 16.48 -1.48 15.35
N ALA A 134 16.49 -1.19 16.66
CA ALA A 134 17.14 -2.04 17.66
C ALA A 134 16.46 -3.41 17.90
N GLN A 135 15.25 -3.62 17.38
CA GLN A 135 14.57 -4.91 17.42
C GLN A 135 14.78 -5.74 16.14
N LEU A 136 15.25 -5.11 15.06
CA LEU A 136 15.39 -5.78 13.77
C LEU A 136 16.47 -6.87 13.82
N ALA A 137 16.20 -7.98 13.17
CA ALA A 137 17.21 -8.99 12.84
C ALA A 137 18.18 -8.45 11.78
N ARG A 138 17.61 -7.79 10.76
CA ARG A 138 18.30 -7.15 9.64
C ARG A 138 17.32 -6.27 8.87
N PHE A 139 17.87 -5.43 8.01
CA PHE A 139 17.10 -4.87 6.92
C PHE A 139 17.08 -5.81 5.70
N SER A 140 15.99 -5.77 4.95
CA SER A 140 15.91 -6.37 3.61
C SER A 140 16.21 -5.34 2.52
N THR A 141 16.50 -5.81 1.31
CA THR A 141 16.84 -4.99 0.14
C THR A 141 15.63 -4.57 -0.70
N GLY A 142 14.49 -5.24 -0.53
CA GLY A 142 13.23 -4.89 -1.20
C GLY A 142 12.00 -5.31 -0.37
N SER A 143 10.85 -4.66 -0.61
CA SER A 143 9.59 -4.99 0.10
C SER A 143 9.18 -6.46 -0.06
N THR A 144 9.37 -7.02 -1.25
CA THR A 144 9.05 -8.42 -1.54
C THR A 144 9.96 -9.37 -0.76
N ASP A 145 11.24 -9.02 -0.57
CA ASP A 145 12.18 -9.81 0.22
C ASP A 145 11.71 -9.96 1.66
N THR A 146 11.17 -8.88 2.26
CA THR A 146 10.60 -8.92 3.62
C THR A 146 9.51 -9.99 3.72
N THR A 147 8.58 -10.05 2.76
CA THR A 147 7.53 -11.08 2.75
C THR A 147 8.13 -12.48 2.56
N HIS A 148 9.12 -12.66 1.69
CA HIS A 148 9.77 -13.97 1.50
C HIS A 148 10.51 -14.45 2.75
N ILE A 149 11.29 -13.59 3.39
CA ILE A 149 12.02 -13.86 4.63
C ILE A 149 11.05 -14.32 5.73
N THR A 150 9.93 -13.60 5.89
CA THR A 150 8.90 -13.98 6.87
C THR A 150 8.17 -15.26 6.48
N SER A 151 7.81 -15.43 5.21
CA SER A 151 7.11 -16.62 4.72
C SER A 151 7.91 -17.90 4.95
N ARG A 152 9.23 -17.85 4.67
CA ARG A 152 10.16 -18.96 4.88
C ARG A 152 10.53 -19.19 6.35
N GLY A 153 10.17 -18.24 7.23
CA GLY A 153 10.41 -18.35 8.66
C GLY A 153 11.83 -18.00 9.09
N GLU A 154 12.61 -17.36 8.21
CA GLU A 154 13.97 -16.88 8.52
C GLU A 154 13.92 -15.77 9.59
N VAL A 155 12.94 -14.87 9.49
CA VAL A 155 12.63 -13.85 10.51
C VAL A 155 11.11 -13.82 10.70
N PRO A 156 10.58 -14.07 11.89
CA PRO A 156 9.18 -14.46 12.04
C PRO A 156 8.18 -13.30 11.99
N ILE A 157 8.62 -12.05 12.08
CA ILE A 157 7.79 -10.84 11.92
C ILE A 157 8.38 -9.98 10.81
N GLY A 158 7.53 -9.48 9.91
CA GLY A 158 7.94 -8.58 8.84
C GLY A 158 7.01 -7.38 8.72
N ILE A 159 7.57 -6.17 8.57
CA ILE A 159 6.78 -4.96 8.25
C ILE A 159 6.65 -4.89 6.73
N ALA A 160 5.45 -5.14 6.21
CA ALA A 160 5.21 -5.34 4.78
C ALA A 160 3.79 -4.94 4.36
N GLN A 161 3.56 -4.94 3.05
CA GLN A 161 2.20 -4.87 2.51
C GLN A 161 1.55 -6.26 2.60
N PRO A 162 0.40 -6.40 3.28
CA PRO A 162 -0.34 -7.67 3.31
C PRO A 162 -1.00 -7.97 1.96
N GLN A 163 -1.35 -6.94 1.19
CA GLN A 163 -1.88 -7.10 -0.16
C GLN A 163 -0.84 -7.74 -1.09
N MET A 164 -1.35 -8.47 -2.08
CA MET A 164 -0.59 -9.20 -3.09
C MET A 164 0.42 -10.23 -2.53
N ASN A 165 1.53 -9.80 -1.93
CA ASN A 165 2.63 -10.66 -1.54
C ASN A 165 2.26 -11.67 -0.44
N ALA A 166 1.58 -11.23 0.63
CA ALA A 166 1.20 -12.15 1.71
C ALA A 166 0.06 -13.08 1.31
N MET A 167 -0.87 -12.60 0.47
CA MET A 167 -1.93 -13.42 -0.11
C MET A 167 -1.38 -14.52 -1.01
N VAL A 168 -0.43 -14.18 -1.90
CA VAL A 168 0.27 -15.14 -2.75
C VAL A 168 1.02 -16.15 -1.89
N ALA A 169 1.77 -15.71 -0.88
CA ALA A 169 2.47 -16.62 0.03
C ALA A 169 1.51 -17.61 0.74
N ARG A 170 0.33 -17.14 1.19
CA ARG A 170 -0.70 -18.03 1.76
C ARG A 170 -1.27 -19.02 0.75
N ARG A 171 -1.54 -18.57 -0.47
CA ARG A 171 -2.01 -19.43 -1.58
C ARG A 171 -0.99 -20.53 -1.88
N ASP A 172 0.29 -20.19 -1.82
CA ASP A 172 1.40 -21.11 -2.04
C ASP A 172 1.70 -22.01 -0.80
N GLY A 173 0.87 -21.93 0.25
CA GLY A 173 0.91 -22.83 1.41
C GLY A 173 1.79 -22.34 2.58
N TYR A 174 2.37 -21.15 2.51
CA TYR A 174 3.15 -20.61 3.62
C TYR A 174 2.26 -20.23 4.82
N PRO A 175 2.72 -20.47 6.07
CA PRO A 175 1.93 -20.23 7.29
C PRO A 175 1.91 -18.75 7.72
N VAL A 176 1.81 -17.84 6.75
CA VAL A 176 1.79 -16.39 6.98
C VAL A 176 0.40 -15.95 7.42
N ARG A 177 0.36 -15.07 8.40
CA ARG A 177 -0.85 -14.42 8.89
C ARG A 177 -0.67 -12.92 8.84
N ASP A 178 -1.75 -12.23 8.51
CA ASP A 178 -1.81 -10.79 8.64
C ASP A 178 -1.94 -10.45 10.12
N LEU A 179 -1.28 -9.37 10.51
CA LEU A 179 -1.41 -8.77 11.80
C LEU A 179 -1.72 -7.30 11.56
N LEU A 180 -3.01 -6.97 11.65
CA LEU A 180 -3.51 -5.62 11.55
C LEU A 180 -3.39 -4.97 12.93
N PRO A 181 -2.50 -3.99 13.13
CA PRO A 181 -2.41 -3.26 14.37
C PRO A 181 -3.67 -2.41 14.59
N ASP A 182 -3.86 -1.96 15.83
CA ASP A 182 -4.91 -1.02 16.24
C ASP A 182 -5.08 0.19 15.30
N LYS A 183 -3.97 0.67 14.75
CA LYS A 183 -3.94 1.65 13.65
C LYS A 183 -3.01 1.15 12.55
N THR A 184 -3.52 0.97 11.35
CA THR A 184 -2.68 0.61 10.20
C THR A 184 -2.16 1.85 9.47
N ILE A 185 -1.02 1.69 8.81
CA ILE A 185 -0.53 2.69 7.84
C ILE A 185 -1.29 2.47 6.55
N LEU A 186 -1.60 3.59 5.90
CA LEU A 186 -2.40 3.58 4.71
C LEU A 186 -1.88 4.55 3.68
N ILE A 187 -1.85 4.11 2.45
CA ILE A 187 -1.27 4.87 1.36
C ILE A 187 -2.25 4.89 0.18
N PRO A 188 -2.60 6.08 -0.33
CA PRO A 188 -3.33 6.22 -1.56
C PRO A 188 -2.40 5.96 -2.75
N GLU A 189 -2.49 4.79 -3.37
CA GLU A 189 -1.82 4.53 -4.64
C GLU A 189 -2.49 5.33 -5.75
N ALA A 190 -1.74 6.21 -6.37
CA ALA A 190 -2.27 7.19 -7.30
C ALA A 190 -1.91 6.89 -8.76
N VAL A 191 -2.62 7.58 -9.63
CA VAL A 191 -2.38 7.60 -11.07
C VAL A 191 -2.39 9.06 -11.57
N ALA A 192 -1.53 9.37 -12.55
CA ALA A 192 -1.49 10.65 -13.25
C ALA A 192 -1.28 10.48 -14.77
N LEU A 193 -1.88 11.39 -15.55
CA LEU A 193 -1.62 11.55 -16.98
C LEU A 193 -0.34 12.38 -17.17
N LEU A 194 0.63 11.83 -17.92
CA LEU A 194 1.92 12.49 -18.12
C LEU A 194 1.81 13.63 -19.13
N LYS A 195 2.49 14.73 -18.85
CA LYS A 195 2.65 15.84 -19.80
C LYS A 195 3.52 15.37 -20.97
N GLY A 196 3.03 15.57 -22.20
CA GLY A 196 3.72 15.11 -23.40
C GLY A 196 3.59 13.61 -23.64
N ALA A 197 2.58 12.96 -23.04
CA ALA A 197 2.21 11.57 -23.33
C ALA A 197 2.10 11.33 -24.84
N PRO A 198 2.78 10.31 -25.41
CA PRO A 198 2.77 10.05 -26.85
C PRO A 198 1.37 9.67 -27.38
N ASN A 199 0.50 9.12 -26.52
CA ASN A 199 -0.87 8.70 -26.81
C ASN A 199 -1.86 9.26 -25.77
N GLU A 200 -1.87 10.57 -25.56
CA GLU A 200 -2.72 11.23 -24.54
C GLU A 200 -4.20 10.79 -24.60
N ALA A 201 -4.78 10.69 -25.80
CA ALA A 201 -6.17 10.26 -25.97
C ALA A 201 -6.43 8.83 -25.45
N THR A 202 -5.50 7.90 -25.72
CA THR A 202 -5.55 6.53 -25.21
C THR A 202 -5.37 6.50 -23.70
N GLY A 203 -4.47 7.32 -23.16
CA GLY A 203 -4.28 7.46 -21.71
C GLY A 203 -5.56 7.89 -21.00
N LYS A 204 -6.30 8.86 -21.56
CA LYS A 204 -7.61 9.29 -21.04
C LYS A 204 -8.64 8.17 -21.04
N ILE A 205 -8.73 7.40 -22.13
CA ILE A 205 -9.63 6.22 -22.21
C ILE A 205 -9.29 5.19 -21.13
N PHE A 206 -8.00 4.91 -20.91
CA PHE A 206 -7.59 4.00 -19.84
C PHE A 206 -7.96 4.54 -18.47
N LEU A 207 -7.77 5.83 -18.20
CA LEU A 207 -8.14 6.43 -16.91
C LEU A 207 -9.66 6.37 -16.68
N ASP A 208 -10.47 6.65 -17.70
CA ASP A 208 -11.93 6.45 -17.62
C ASP A 208 -12.30 5.00 -17.29
N TRP A 209 -11.64 4.03 -17.94
CA TRP A 209 -11.86 2.61 -17.65
C TRP A 209 -11.39 2.22 -16.24
N LEU A 210 -10.21 2.66 -15.80
CA LEU A 210 -9.62 2.33 -14.51
C LEU A 210 -10.52 2.72 -13.33
N PHE A 211 -11.22 3.85 -13.47
CA PHE A 211 -12.19 4.33 -12.48
C PHE A 211 -13.61 3.80 -12.70
N SER A 212 -13.91 3.17 -13.84
CA SER A 212 -15.19 2.50 -14.07
C SER A 212 -15.38 1.31 -13.14
N MET A 213 -16.60 0.77 -13.10
CA MET A 213 -16.88 -0.39 -12.27
C MET A 213 -16.11 -1.63 -12.74
N ASP A 214 -15.93 -1.78 -14.05
CA ASP A 214 -15.15 -2.87 -14.65
C ASP A 214 -13.66 -2.73 -14.31
N GLY A 215 -13.07 -1.53 -14.44
CA GLY A 215 -11.67 -1.31 -14.07
C GLY A 215 -11.39 -1.61 -12.59
N GLN A 216 -12.28 -1.17 -11.69
CA GLN A 216 -12.12 -1.42 -10.26
C GLN A 216 -12.37 -2.89 -9.86
N LYS A 217 -13.15 -3.64 -10.65
CA LYS A 217 -13.18 -5.12 -10.55
C LYS A 217 -11.79 -5.70 -10.74
N TYR A 218 -11.11 -5.31 -11.82
CA TYR A 218 -9.77 -5.82 -12.12
C TYR A 218 -8.73 -5.36 -11.09
N VAL A 219 -8.90 -4.18 -10.48
CA VAL A 219 -8.09 -3.75 -9.32
C VAL A 219 -8.25 -4.74 -8.14
N LEU A 220 -9.48 -5.14 -7.80
CA LEU A 220 -9.72 -6.17 -6.79
C LEU A 220 -9.14 -7.53 -7.20
N GLU A 221 -9.35 -7.97 -8.44
CA GLU A 221 -8.82 -9.25 -8.94
C GLU A 221 -7.28 -9.28 -8.91
N GLY A 222 -6.64 -8.13 -9.13
CA GLY A 222 -5.20 -7.93 -8.95
C GLY A 222 -4.71 -7.98 -7.50
N GLY A 223 -5.62 -8.05 -6.53
CA GLY A 223 -5.30 -8.18 -5.11
C GLY A 223 -5.17 -6.86 -4.35
N TYR A 224 -5.68 -5.75 -4.90
CA TYR A 224 -5.69 -4.43 -4.28
C TYR A 224 -7.06 -4.10 -3.67
N PHE A 225 -7.14 -3.04 -2.86
CA PHE A 225 -8.44 -2.45 -2.50
C PHE A 225 -8.86 -1.40 -3.53
N THR A 226 -10.15 -1.05 -3.55
CA THR A 226 -10.70 -0.09 -4.51
C THR A 226 -10.74 1.31 -3.96
N ALA A 227 -10.44 2.29 -4.81
CA ALA A 227 -10.51 3.70 -4.41
C ALA A 227 -11.95 4.26 -4.40
N ARG A 228 -12.92 3.57 -5.03
CA ARG A 228 -14.32 4.00 -5.05
C ARG A 228 -15.05 3.68 -3.76
N THR A 229 -15.92 4.59 -3.30
CA THR A 229 -16.77 4.41 -2.12
C THR A 229 -18.02 3.57 -2.36
N ASP A 230 -18.45 3.44 -3.62
CA ASP A 230 -19.65 2.69 -4.01
C ASP A 230 -19.39 1.21 -4.29
N ILE A 231 -18.16 0.73 -4.02
CA ILE A 231 -17.80 -0.68 -4.13
C ILE A 231 -18.00 -1.39 -2.80
N LYS A 232 -18.78 -2.48 -2.85
CA LYS A 232 -19.09 -3.36 -1.73
C LYS A 232 -18.51 -4.75 -1.93
N PHE A 233 -17.69 -5.22 -0.99
CA PHE A 233 -17.02 -6.53 -1.05
C PHE A 233 -18.02 -7.67 -1.19
N SER A 234 -19.18 -7.59 -0.56
CA SER A 234 -20.25 -8.59 -0.63
C SER A 234 -20.82 -8.78 -2.04
N VAL A 235 -20.81 -7.74 -2.88
CA VAL A 235 -21.26 -7.83 -4.28
C VAL A 235 -20.24 -8.63 -5.08
N TRP A 236 -18.97 -8.30 -4.95
CA TRP A 236 -17.87 -8.92 -5.69
C TRP A 236 -17.52 -10.33 -5.20
N GLU A 237 -17.76 -10.62 -3.92
CA GLU A 237 -17.65 -11.98 -3.40
C GLU A 237 -18.64 -12.91 -4.11
N LYS A 238 -19.88 -12.46 -4.38
CA LYS A 238 -20.87 -13.24 -5.14
C LYS A 238 -20.43 -13.50 -6.58
N GLU A 239 -19.59 -12.62 -7.14
CA GLU A 239 -18.97 -12.79 -8.46
C GLU A 239 -17.67 -13.61 -8.43
N GLY A 240 -17.25 -14.10 -7.27
CA GLY A 240 -16.07 -14.95 -7.13
C GLY A 240 -14.72 -14.22 -7.00
N VAL A 241 -14.73 -12.91 -6.78
CA VAL A 241 -13.49 -12.12 -6.64
C VAL A 241 -12.78 -12.45 -5.31
N SER A 242 -11.64 -13.13 -5.40
CA SER A 242 -10.91 -13.67 -4.24
C SER A 242 -10.49 -12.60 -3.23
N MET A 243 -10.07 -11.42 -3.70
CA MET A 243 -9.68 -10.30 -2.85
C MET A 243 -10.87 -9.72 -2.08
N ALA A 244 -12.05 -9.65 -2.68
CA ALA A 244 -13.25 -9.15 -1.99
C ALA A 244 -13.59 -10.03 -0.77
N LYS A 245 -13.52 -11.36 -0.95
CA LYS A 245 -13.68 -12.33 0.14
C LYS A 245 -12.60 -12.18 1.22
N HIS A 246 -11.34 -11.98 0.81
CA HIS A 246 -10.25 -11.78 1.75
C HIS A 246 -10.43 -10.48 2.55
N ALA A 247 -10.74 -9.38 1.87
CA ALA A 247 -10.98 -8.06 2.43
C ALA A 247 -12.12 -8.07 3.45
N SER A 248 -13.28 -8.62 3.07
CA SER A 248 -14.43 -8.74 3.97
C SER A 248 -14.10 -9.53 5.23
N LYS A 249 -13.40 -10.67 5.09
CA LYS A 249 -12.99 -11.49 6.24
C LYS A 249 -11.90 -10.83 7.10
N ALA A 250 -10.95 -10.12 6.50
CA ALA A 250 -9.82 -9.51 7.21
C ALA A 250 -10.21 -8.23 7.93
N LEU A 251 -11.04 -7.39 7.30
CA LEU A 251 -11.45 -6.09 7.83
C LEU A 251 -12.77 -6.17 8.61
N GLY A 252 -13.64 -7.15 8.34
CA GLY A 252 -14.94 -7.28 9.00
C GLY A 252 -15.98 -6.25 8.55
N VAL A 253 -15.71 -5.55 7.44
CA VAL A 253 -16.55 -4.50 6.85
C VAL A 253 -16.88 -4.83 5.40
N ASP A 254 -17.89 -4.15 4.83
CA ASP A 254 -18.36 -4.41 3.46
C ASP A 254 -17.80 -3.43 2.43
N SER A 255 -17.11 -2.37 2.86
CA SER A 255 -16.30 -1.53 1.98
C SER A 255 -15.00 -1.23 2.67
N PHE A 256 -13.98 -0.92 1.88
CA PHE A 256 -12.71 -0.43 2.42
C PHE A 256 -12.86 0.92 3.15
N TRP A 257 -13.92 1.66 2.83
CA TRP A 257 -14.22 2.98 3.38
C TRP A 257 -15.15 2.96 4.59
N ASP A 258 -15.67 1.79 4.95
CA ASP A 258 -16.50 1.55 6.14
C ASP A 258 -15.60 1.25 7.36
#